data_AF-A0A957M6T6-F1
#
_entry.id   AF-A0A957M6T6-F1
#
_cell.length_a   1.000
_cell.length_b   1.000
_cell.length_c   1.000
_cell.angle_alpha   90.00
_cell.angle_beta   90.00
_cell.angle_gamma   90.00
#
_symmetry.space_group_name_H-M   'P 1'
#
loop_
_entity.id
_entity.type
_entity.pdbx_description
1 polymer ?
#
loop_
_entity_poly.entity_id
_entity_poly.type
_entity_poly.pdbx_seq_one_letter_code
_entity_poly.pdbx_strand_id
1 'polypeptide(L)'
;MTDVFASLSRLYTWQSLLDVVLVTLVFYALFRLFRGTRAVQLVRGVLVVVLIFAILGQTIDLPAFNWLMRTATPMVLVAIPVIFQPELRRALERVGRSAPLLTRRGDTSQTQTLIAEIVKGVDWLAQRKYGALLVFEGVTGLAEIVDNGILINGELSSELLAT
;
A
#
# COMPACT_ATOMS: atom_id res chain seq x y z
N MET A 1 35.72 17.12 -10.69
CA MET A 1 34.95 17.00 -11.97
C MET A 1 35.31 15.74 -12.76
N THR A 2 36.49 15.14 -12.56
CA THR A 2 36.90 13.85 -13.14
C THR A 2 36.21 12.63 -12.51
N ASP A 3 35.75 12.72 -11.26
CA ASP A 3 35.12 11.60 -10.54
C ASP A 3 33.71 11.28 -11.03
N VAL A 4 32.98 12.29 -11.52
CA VAL A 4 31.63 12.14 -12.09
C VAL A 4 31.68 11.40 -13.42
N PHE A 5 32.68 11.69 -14.25
CA PHE A 5 32.91 10.98 -15.52
C PHE A 5 33.40 9.54 -15.31
N ALA A 6 34.20 9.29 -14.27
CA ALA A 6 34.64 7.95 -13.89
C ALA A 6 33.52 7.08 -13.28
N SER A 7 32.53 7.70 -12.62
CA SER A 7 31.32 7.00 -12.15
C SER A 7 30.33 6.75 -13.29
N LEU A 8 30.26 7.64 -14.29
CA LEU A 8 29.48 7.44 -15.51
C LEU A 8 30.02 6.31 -16.40
N SER A 9 31.35 6.13 -16.50
CA SER A 9 31.94 5.04 -17.31
C SER A 9 31.82 3.65 -16.68
N ARG A 10 31.66 3.56 -15.35
CA ARG A 10 31.33 2.29 -14.66
C ARG A 10 29.91 1.80 -14.97
N LEU A 11 29.00 2.68 -15.39
CA LEU A 11 27.63 2.34 -15.77
C LEU A 11 27.55 1.51 -17.08
N TYR A 12 28.65 1.38 -17.81
CA TYR A 12 28.72 0.59 -19.05
C TYR A 12 29.11 -0.88 -18.82
N THR A 13 28.82 -1.41 -17.64
CA THR A 13 28.91 -2.85 -17.37
C THR A 13 27.50 -3.43 -17.33
N TRP A 14 27.27 -4.62 -17.88
CA TRP A 14 25.98 -5.31 -17.81
C TRP A 14 25.46 -5.44 -16.36
N GLN A 15 26.37 -5.48 -15.39
CA GLN A 15 26.10 -5.46 -13.96
C GLN A 15 25.41 -4.16 -13.51
N SER A 16 25.82 -3.00 -14.03
CA SER A 16 25.19 -1.71 -13.73
C SER A 16 23.81 -1.59 -14.36
N LEU A 17 23.61 -2.16 -15.55
CA LEU A 17 22.28 -2.25 -16.15
C LEU A 17 21.36 -3.12 -15.27
N LEU A 18 21.84 -4.28 -14.83
CA LEU A 18 21.09 -5.19 -13.96
C LEU A 18 20.78 -4.54 -12.60
N ASP A 19 21.74 -3.83 -12.01
CA ASP A 19 21.58 -3.09 -10.76
C ASP A 19 20.51 -1.99 -10.90
N VAL A 20 20.60 -1.15 -11.94
CA VAL A 20 19.59 -0.11 -12.20
C VAL A 20 18.22 -0.72 -12.43
N VAL A 21 18.10 -1.82 -13.18
CA VAL A 21 16.82 -2.52 -13.39
C VAL A 21 16.27 -3.06 -12.07
N LEU A 22 17.11 -3.69 -11.25
CA LEU A 22 16.72 -4.25 -9.97
C LEU A 22 16.25 -3.14 -9.01
N VAL A 23 17.06 -2.10 -8.83
CA VAL A 23 16.74 -0.94 -7.99
C VAL A 23 15.45 -0.27 -8.48
N THR A 24 15.30 -0.09 -9.79
CA THR A 24 14.09 0.49 -10.39
C THR A 24 12.86 -0.38 -10.11
N LEU A 25 12.96 -1.71 -10.23
CA LEU A 25 11.87 -2.62 -9.90
C LEU A 25 11.47 -2.54 -8.42
N VAL A 26 12.46 -2.46 -7.51
CA VAL A 26 12.22 -2.29 -6.07
C VAL A 26 11.50 -0.98 -5.78
N PHE A 27 12.02 0.14 -6.30
CA PHE A 27 11.37 1.44 -6.12
C PHE A 27 9.99 1.49 -6.77
N TYR A 28 9.82 0.92 -7.97
CA TYR A 28 8.52 0.82 -8.62
C TYR A 28 7.51 0.05 -7.78
N ALA A 29 7.91 -1.09 -7.21
CA ALA A 29 7.08 -1.87 -6.30
C ALA A 29 6.72 -1.09 -5.03
N LEU A 30 7.69 -0.40 -4.42
CA LEU A 30 7.45 0.49 -3.27
C LEU A 30 6.46 1.60 -3.61
N PHE A 31 6.66 2.34 -4.71
CA PHE A 31 5.74 3.40 -5.13
C PHE A 31 4.34 2.87 -5.44
N ARG A 32 4.23 1.69 -6.06
CA ARG A 32 2.94 1.04 -6.30
C ARG A 32 2.21 0.70 -5.00
N LEU A 33 2.94 0.29 -3.96
CA LEU A 33 2.39 -0.07 -2.66
C LEU A 33 1.79 1.13 -1.92
N PHE A 34 2.43 2.30 -2.02
CA PHE A 34 1.93 3.53 -1.44
C PHE A 34 0.83 4.18 -2.29
N ARG A 35 0.74 3.89 -3.60
CA ARG A 35 -0.21 4.50 -4.53
C ARG A 35 -1.67 4.33 -4.05
N GLY A 36 -2.38 5.46 -3.90
CA GLY A 36 -3.78 5.48 -3.45
C GLY A 36 -3.98 5.53 -1.94
N THR A 37 -2.90 5.51 -1.14
CA THR A 37 -2.98 5.68 0.32
C THR A 37 -2.89 7.16 0.72
N ARG A 38 -3.51 7.52 1.85
CA ARG A 38 -3.34 8.85 2.47
C ARG A 38 -1.86 9.17 2.77
N ALA A 39 -1.01 8.15 2.92
CA ALA A 39 0.42 8.30 3.13
C ALA A 39 1.13 9.02 1.97
N VAL A 40 0.66 8.90 0.73
CA VAL A 40 1.28 9.62 -0.42
C VAL A 40 1.10 11.13 -0.29
N GLN A 41 -0.06 11.59 0.20
CA GLN A 41 -0.31 13.00 0.42
C GLN A 41 0.55 13.55 1.57
N LEU A 42 0.70 12.77 2.64
CA LEU A 42 1.59 13.11 3.77
C LEU A 42 3.05 13.20 3.32
N VAL A 43 3.55 12.20 2.59
CA VAL A 43 4.93 12.19 2.08
C VAL A 43 5.19 13.38 1.16
N ARG A 44 4.27 13.71 0.24
CA ARG A 44 4.39 14.91 -0.61
C ARG A 44 4.42 16.19 0.23
N GLY A 45 3.55 16.31 1.23
CA GLY A 45 3.52 17.45 2.13
C GLY A 45 4.84 17.63 2.90
N VAL A 46 5.32 16.57 3.55
CA VAL A 46 6.60 16.58 4.26
C VAL A 46 7.76 16.92 3.32
N LEU A 47 7.79 16.32 2.12
CA LEU A 47 8.88 16.52 1.16
C LEU A 47 8.93 17.96 0.66
N VAL A 48 7.77 18.58 0.36
CA VAL A 48 7.68 20.00 -0.02
C VAL A 48 8.17 20.90 1.12
N VAL A 49 7.70 20.64 2.34
CA VAL A 49 8.09 21.41 3.54
C VAL A 49 9.60 21.33 3.77
N VAL A 50 10.17 20.12 3.72
CA VAL A 50 11.62 19.90 3.86
C VAL A 50 12.41 20.60 2.75
N LEU A 51 11.95 20.55 1.49
CA LEU A 51 12.62 21.21 0.37
C LEU A 51 12.64 22.73 0.52
N ILE A 52 11.48 23.33 0.86
CA ILE A 52 11.38 24.78 1.09
C ILE A 52 12.34 25.18 2.21
N PHE A 53 12.33 24.46 3.32
CA PHE A 53 13.20 24.76 4.45
C PHE A 53 14.68 24.52 4.17
N ALA A 54 15.04 23.50 3.40
CA ALA A 54 16.41 23.25 2.99
C ALA A 54 16.96 24.38 2.10
N ILE A 55 16.12 24.93 1.22
CA ILE A 55 16.48 26.06 0.35
C ILE A 55 16.61 27.35 1.19
N LEU A 56 15.65 27.63 2.08
CA LEU A 56 15.67 28.83 2.94
C LEU A 56 16.87 28.82 3.91
N GLY A 57 17.19 27.68 4.50
CA GLY A 57 18.33 27.54 5.41
C GLY A 57 19.71 27.65 4.75
N GLN A 58 19.80 27.45 3.43
CA GLN A 58 21.04 27.65 2.66
C GLN A 58 21.19 29.08 2.14
N THR A 59 20.07 29.81 1.98
CA THR A 59 20.06 31.18 1.43
C THR A 59 20.06 32.26 2.51
N ILE A 60 19.59 31.94 3.72
CA ILE A 60 19.48 32.87 4.84
C ILE A 60 20.16 32.24 6.06
N ASP A 61 21.08 32.96 6.70
CA ASP A 61 21.77 32.49 7.90
C ASP A 61 20.83 32.55 9.12
N LEU A 62 20.12 31.44 9.37
CA LEU A 62 19.14 31.31 10.45
C LEU A 62 19.67 30.38 11.55
N PRO A 63 20.51 30.86 12.49
CA PRO A 63 21.20 30.01 13.46
C PRO A 63 20.26 29.23 14.39
N ALA A 64 19.21 29.88 14.91
CA ALA A 64 18.21 29.22 15.75
C ALA A 64 17.42 28.14 14.98
N PHE A 65 17.12 28.38 13.71
CA PHE A 65 16.42 27.44 12.86
C PHE A 65 17.31 26.24 12.47
N ASN A 66 18.58 26.50 12.14
CA ASN A 66 19.56 25.46 11.84
C ASN A 66 19.80 24.56 13.07
N TRP A 67 19.82 25.16 14.27
CA TRP A 67 19.83 24.42 15.52
C TRP A 67 18.58 23.55 15.69
N LEU A 68 17.39 24.10 15.45
CA LEU A 68 16.13 23.35 15.52
C LEU A 68 16.12 22.17 14.54
N MET A 69 16.54 22.38 13.28
CA MET A 69 16.59 21.32 12.26
C MET A 69 17.59 20.22 12.62
N ARG A 70 18.77 20.57 13.14
CA ARG A 70 19.77 19.59 13.60
C ARG A 70 19.24 18.74 14.75
N THR A 71 18.51 19.35 15.68
CA THR A 71 17.91 18.63 16.82
C THR A 71 16.69 17.81 16.42
N ALA A 72 15.84 18.33 15.51
CA ALA A 72 14.61 17.67 15.07
C ALA A 72 14.86 16.53 14.07
N THR A 73 15.89 16.62 13.22
CA THR A 73 16.20 15.59 12.20
C THR A 73 16.29 14.17 12.78
N PRO A 74 17.08 13.88 13.84
CA PRO A 74 17.14 12.54 14.41
C PRO A 74 15.79 12.09 15.01
N MET A 75 15.01 13.00 15.61
CA MET A 75 13.65 12.70 16.09
C MET A 75 12.72 12.30 14.95
N VAL A 76 12.74 13.04 13.83
CA VAL A 76 11.91 12.75 12.65
C VAL A 76 12.31 11.43 12.01
N LEU A 77 13.62 11.13 11.91
CA LEU A 77 14.11 9.86 11.37
C LEU A 77 13.60 8.64 12.17
N VAL A 78 13.46 8.79 13.49
CA VAL A 78 12.88 7.74 14.36
C VAL A 78 11.35 7.75 14.33
N ALA A 79 10.73 8.94 14.32
CA ALA A 79 9.28 9.08 14.36
C ALA A 79 8.61 8.56 13.08
N ILE A 80 9.22 8.73 11.91
CA ILE A 80 8.66 8.27 10.62
C ILE A 80 8.35 6.76 10.67
N PRO A 81 9.31 5.84 10.92
CA PRO A 81 9.01 4.41 11.02
C PRO A 81 7.97 4.05 12.08
N VAL A 82 7.95 4.77 13.22
CA VAL A 82 7.00 4.51 14.31
C VAL A 82 5.58 4.93 13.92
N ILE A 83 5.42 6.11 13.32
CA ILE A 83 4.11 6.60 12.85
C ILE A 83 3.60 5.74 11.69
N PHE A 84 4.49 5.36 10.77
CA PHE A 84 4.16 4.50 9.62
C PHE A 84 4.23 3.00 9.93
N GLN A 85 4.37 2.61 11.20
CA GLN A 85 4.41 1.21 11.60
C GLN A 85 3.19 0.40 11.11
N PRO A 86 1.94 0.91 11.18
CA PRO A 86 0.77 0.21 10.67
C PRO A 86 0.84 -0.03 9.15
N GLU A 87 1.32 0.95 8.38
CA GLU A 87 1.46 0.86 6.93
C GLU A 87 2.56 -0.12 6.53
N LEU A 88 3.72 -0.08 7.21
CA LEU A 88 4.83 -1.01 7.00
C LEU A 88 4.38 -2.46 7.27
N ARG A 89 3.60 -2.66 8.34
CA ARG A 89 3.00 -3.96 8.64
C ARG A 89 2.06 -4.42 7.53
N ARG A 90 1.10 -3.59 7.13
CA ARG A 90 0.13 -3.90 6.04
C ARG A 90 0.84 -4.18 4.71
N ALA A 91 1.92 -3.45 4.43
CA ALA A 91 2.76 -3.63 3.27
C ALA A 91 3.41 -5.02 3.24
N LEU A 92 4.04 -5.42 4.35
CA LEU A 92 4.66 -6.74 4.50
C LEU A 92 3.62 -7.86 4.45
N GLU A 93 2.45 -7.66 5.06
CA GLU A 93 1.33 -8.61 4.99
C GLU A 93 0.86 -8.81 3.54
N ARG A 94 0.76 -7.73 2.74
CA ARG A 94 0.41 -7.83 1.31
C ARG A 94 1.47 -8.55 0.50
N VAL A 95 2.76 -8.27 0.75
CA VAL A 95 3.87 -8.96 0.08
C VAL A 95 3.87 -10.45 0.42
N GLY A 96 3.70 -10.81 1.69
CA GLY A 96 3.61 -12.19 2.15
C GLY A 96 2.38 -12.94 1.61
N ARG A 97 1.24 -12.26 1.47
CA ARG A 97 0.00 -12.84 0.90
C ARG A 97 0.04 -12.93 -0.63
N SER A 98 0.87 -12.12 -1.29
CA SER A 98 1.05 -12.11 -2.74
C SER A 98 1.94 -13.24 -3.29
N ALA A 99 2.31 -14.25 -2.48
CA ALA A 99 2.90 -15.50 -2.96
C ALA A 99 1.78 -16.42 -3.52
N PRO A 100 1.43 -16.37 -4.81
CA PRO A 100 0.20 -16.93 -5.33
C PRO A 100 0.49 -18.28 -6.01
N LEU A 101 1.24 -19.17 -5.35
CA LEU A 101 1.71 -20.39 -6.00
C LEU A 101 1.50 -21.71 -5.24
N LEU A 102 0.94 -21.70 -4.02
CA LEU A 102 0.75 -22.96 -3.29
C LEU A 102 -0.68 -23.37 -2.93
N THR A 103 -1.70 -22.50 -3.07
CA THR A 103 -3.03 -22.83 -2.48
C THR A 103 -4.23 -22.79 -3.43
N ARG A 104 -4.09 -22.54 -4.73
CA ARG A 104 -5.25 -22.58 -5.64
C ARG A 104 -5.39 -23.90 -6.39
N ARG A 105 -5.61 -24.98 -5.64
CA ARG A 105 -6.54 -26.05 -6.04
C ARG A 105 -7.73 -25.96 -5.10
N GLY A 106 -8.56 -24.93 -5.33
CA GLY A 106 -9.86 -24.86 -4.68
C GLY A 106 -10.74 -25.95 -5.27
N ASP A 107 -11.33 -26.77 -4.41
CA ASP A 107 -12.33 -27.76 -4.75
C ASP A 107 -13.46 -27.07 -5.53
N THR A 108 -13.58 -27.37 -6.83
CA THR A 108 -14.52 -26.72 -7.75
C THR A 108 -15.96 -26.84 -7.23
N SER A 109 -16.27 -27.87 -6.44
CA SER A 109 -17.60 -28.10 -5.87
C SER A 109 -18.04 -27.00 -4.91
N GLN A 110 -17.18 -26.60 -3.95
CA GLN A 110 -17.52 -25.59 -2.95
C GLN A 110 -17.77 -24.23 -3.59
N THR A 111 -16.99 -23.87 -4.62
CA THR A 111 -17.19 -22.62 -5.35
C THR A 111 -18.56 -22.59 -6.04
N GLN A 112 -18.98 -23.71 -6.63
CA GLN A 112 -20.31 -23.80 -7.26
C GLN A 112 -21.44 -23.68 -6.25
N THR A 113 -21.30 -24.30 -5.07
CA THR A 113 -22.28 -24.19 -3.98
C THR A 113 -22.43 -22.75 -3.50
N LEU A 114 -21.32 -22.04 -3.30
CA LEU A 114 -21.34 -20.62 -2.89
C LEU A 114 -22.03 -19.73 -3.94
N ILE A 115 -21.74 -19.96 -5.23
CA ILE A 115 -22.41 -19.22 -6.31
C ILE A 115 -23.91 -19.48 -6.30
N ALA A 116 -24.33 -20.73 -6.10
CA ALA A 116 -25.75 -21.08 -6.04
C ALA A 116 -26.48 -20.37 -4.88
N GLU A 117 -25.87 -20.30 -3.69
CA GLU A 117 -26.44 -19.58 -2.54
C GLU A 117 -26.53 -18.07 -2.77
N ILE A 118 -25.52 -17.46 -3.40
CA ILE A 118 -25.55 -16.04 -3.76
C ILE A 118 -26.70 -15.76 -4.74
N VAL A 119 -26.82 -16.56 -5.80
CA VAL A 119 -27.86 -16.37 -6.82
C VAL A 119 -29.25 -16.49 -6.21
N LYS A 120 -29.49 -17.50 -5.36
CA LYS A 120 -30.76 -17.65 -4.63
C LYS A 120 -31.08 -16.42 -3.76
N GLY A 121 -30.12 -15.94 -2.99
CA GLY A 121 -30.31 -14.78 -2.11
C GLY A 121 -30.60 -13.50 -2.90
N VAL A 122 -29.85 -13.26 -3.98
CA VAL A 122 -30.05 -12.10 -4.86
C VAL A 122 -31.40 -12.16 -5.58
N ASP A 123 -31.84 -13.33 -6.06
CA ASP A 123 -33.15 -13.48 -6.69
C ASP A 123 -34.29 -13.16 -5.70
N TRP A 124 -34.18 -13.63 -4.46
CA TRP A 124 -35.15 -13.32 -3.41
C TRP A 124 -35.21 -11.81 -3.09
N LEU A 125 -34.06 -11.13 -3.03
CA LEU A 125 -33.97 -9.68 -2.82
C LEU A 125 -34.58 -8.92 -4.01
N ALA A 126 -34.31 -9.37 -5.24
CA ALA A 126 -34.84 -8.76 -6.46
C ALA A 126 -36.36 -8.87 -6.55
N GLN A 127 -36.94 -10.03 -6.23
CA GLN A 127 -38.39 -10.25 -6.19
C GLN A 127 -39.10 -9.29 -5.21
N ARG A 128 -38.43 -8.94 -4.11
CA ARG A 128 -38.92 -7.99 -3.11
C ARG A 128 -38.56 -6.53 -3.38
N LYS A 129 -37.78 -6.26 -4.43
CA LYS A 129 -37.25 -4.93 -4.77
C LYS A 129 -36.39 -4.33 -3.65
N TYR A 130 -35.64 -5.16 -2.93
CA TYR A 130 -34.67 -4.70 -1.93
C TYR A 130 -33.33 -4.43 -2.60
N GLY A 131 -32.79 -3.23 -2.35
CA GLY A 131 -31.45 -2.86 -2.83
C GLY A 131 -30.37 -3.49 -1.97
N ALA A 132 -29.38 -4.12 -2.61
CA ALA A 132 -28.24 -4.72 -1.93
C ALA A 132 -26.93 -4.39 -2.67
N LEU A 133 -25.85 -4.24 -1.92
CA LEU A 133 -24.49 -4.06 -2.44
C LEU A 133 -23.63 -5.22 -1.94
N LEU A 134 -23.28 -6.14 -2.85
CA LEU A 134 -22.36 -7.25 -2.57
C LEU A 134 -20.97 -6.91 -3.12
N VAL A 135 -19.96 -7.02 -2.27
CA VAL A 135 -18.56 -6.78 -2.63
C VAL A 135 -17.75 -8.05 -2.39
N PHE A 136 -17.04 -8.52 -3.41
CA PHE A 136 -16.20 -9.71 -3.34
C PHE A 136 -14.72 -9.30 -3.28
N GLU A 137 -14.00 -9.78 -2.26
CA GLU A 137 -12.57 -9.52 -2.13
C GLU A 137 -11.80 -10.18 -3.29
N GLY A 138 -11.06 -9.35 -4.04
CA GLY A 138 -10.21 -9.81 -5.13
C GLY A 138 -8.77 -10.05 -4.66
N VAL A 139 -7.80 -9.69 -5.50
CA VAL A 139 -6.37 -9.77 -5.12
C VAL A 139 -5.99 -8.69 -4.10
N THR A 140 -6.66 -7.54 -4.16
CA THR A 140 -6.47 -6.46 -3.19
C THR A 140 -7.44 -6.65 -2.04
N GLY A 141 -6.91 -6.79 -0.83
CA GLY A 141 -7.73 -7.01 0.35
C GLY A 141 -8.55 -5.79 0.76
N LEU A 142 -9.74 -6.04 1.29
CA LEU A 142 -10.75 -5.02 1.62
C LEU A 142 -10.80 -4.65 3.11
N ALA A 143 -9.83 -5.12 3.92
CA ALA A 143 -9.85 -4.97 5.38
C ALA A 143 -10.13 -3.53 5.87
N GLU A 144 -9.53 -2.52 5.25
CA GLU A 144 -9.73 -1.11 5.64
C GLU A 144 -11.17 -0.61 5.39
N ILE A 145 -11.88 -1.22 4.44
CA ILE A 145 -13.30 -0.93 4.18
C ILE A 145 -14.18 -1.70 5.17
N VAL A 146 -13.85 -2.96 5.43
CA VAL A 146 -14.61 -3.85 6.33
C VAL A 146 -14.49 -3.43 7.80
N ASP A 147 -13.37 -2.84 8.22
CA ASP A 147 -13.14 -2.36 9.60
C ASP A 147 -14.18 -1.33 10.08
N ASN A 148 -14.85 -0.63 9.17
CA ASN A 148 -15.92 0.33 9.50
C ASN A 148 -17.32 -0.32 9.54
N GLY A 149 -17.44 -1.60 9.22
CA GLY A 149 -18.69 -2.36 9.20
C GLY A 149 -18.93 -3.17 10.46
N ILE A 150 -20.01 -3.95 10.46
CA ILE A 150 -20.30 -4.93 11.51
C ILE A 150 -19.78 -6.29 11.06
N LEU A 151 -18.86 -6.87 11.84
CA LEU A 151 -18.32 -8.20 11.60
C LEU A 151 -19.38 -9.26 11.93
N ILE A 152 -19.85 -9.97 10.90
CA ILE A 152 -20.81 -11.07 11.04
C ILE A 152 -20.09 -12.42 11.20
N ASN A 153 -18.95 -12.63 10.52
CA ASN A 153 -18.20 -13.89 10.52
C ASN A 153 -19.08 -15.14 10.27
N GLY A 154 -20.13 -14.99 9.45
CA GLY A 154 -21.05 -16.07 9.10
C GLY A 154 -20.62 -16.84 7.86
N GLU A 155 -21.00 -18.12 7.79
CA GLU A 155 -20.95 -18.86 6.54
C GLU A 155 -22.01 -18.32 5.58
N LEU A 156 -21.66 -18.21 4.30
CA LEU A 156 -22.53 -17.64 3.28
C LEU A 156 -23.71 -18.58 3.00
N SER A 157 -24.93 -18.09 3.24
CA SER A 157 -26.18 -18.75 2.85
C SER A 157 -27.16 -17.75 2.27
N SER A 158 -28.10 -18.23 1.45
CA SER A 158 -29.16 -17.37 0.90
C SER A 158 -30.04 -16.74 2.00
N GLU A 159 -30.25 -17.44 3.11
CA GLU A 159 -31.00 -16.91 4.27
C GLU A 159 -30.26 -15.77 4.97
N LEU A 160 -28.93 -15.87 5.11
CA LEU A 160 -28.13 -14.81 5.71
C LEU A 160 -28.14 -13.53 4.85
N LEU A 161 -28.18 -13.68 3.52
CA LEU A 161 -28.33 -12.55 2.60
C LEU A 161 -29.75 -11.95 2.58
N ALA A 162 -30.76 -12.75 2.92
CA ALA A 162 -32.17 -12.37 2.88
C ALA A 162 -32.74 -11.89 4.23
N THR A 163 -31.92 -11.90 5.30
CA THR A 163 -32.28 -11.40 6.63
C THR A 163 -32.35 -9.88 6.66
#